data_AF-A0AA88RZI2-F1
#
_entry.id   AF-A0AA88RZI2-F1
#
_cell.length_a   1.000
_cell.length_b   1.000
_cell.length_c   1.000
_cell.angle_alpha   90.00
_cell.angle_beta   90.00
_cell.angle_gamma   90.00
#
_symmetry.space_group_name_H-M   'P 1'
#
loop_
_entity.id
_entity.type
_entity.pdbx_description
1 polymer ?
#
loop_
_entity_poly.entity_id
_entity_poly.type
_entity_poly.pdbx_seq_one_letter_code
_entity_poly.pdbx_strand_id
1 'polypeptide(L)'
;VSTIPISKKRKSGGLSSTSSNHGSQVTLFLHLDKTELCRFSGAKIYPGRGIRFVRSDSQVFLFVNSKCKRYFHNRLKPSKLTWTAMYRKQHKKDIAAETVKKRRRTTKKPYSRSIVGATLEVIQKRRAEKPEVRDAAREAALREIKERIKKTKDEKKAKKAEVTAKTQKASKGVPRGGAPKGAKLGGGGGKR
;
A
#
# COMPACT_ATOMS: atom_id res chain seq x y z
N VAL A 1 4.81 -41.36 6.40
CA VAL A 1 5.97 -41.28 5.48
C VAL A 1 5.49 -41.76 4.12
N SER A 2 5.10 -40.83 3.25
CA SER A 2 4.60 -41.11 1.90
C SER A 2 5.51 -40.40 0.90
N THR A 3 6.45 -41.17 0.36
CA THR A 3 7.51 -40.71 -0.54
C THR A 3 6.98 -40.59 -1.96
N ILE A 4 7.09 -39.38 -2.52
CA ILE A 4 6.81 -39.05 -3.92
C ILE A 4 8.06 -39.41 -4.75
N PRO A 5 7.98 -40.22 -5.82
CA PRO A 5 9.13 -40.46 -6.68
C PRO A 5 9.36 -39.32 -7.67
N ILE A 6 10.51 -38.68 -7.49
CA ILE A 6 11.16 -37.72 -8.38
C ILE A 6 11.63 -38.44 -9.66
N SER A 7 11.10 -38.04 -10.82
CA SER A 7 11.52 -38.53 -12.13
C SER A 7 12.51 -37.56 -12.79
N LYS A 8 13.57 -38.16 -13.36
CA LYS A 8 14.88 -37.58 -13.68
C LYS A 8 14.87 -36.69 -14.92
N LYS A 9 15.57 -35.56 -14.79
CA LYS A 9 15.95 -34.63 -15.85
C LYS A 9 17.06 -35.27 -16.72
N ARG A 10 16.73 -35.72 -17.94
CA ARG A 10 17.73 -36.12 -18.95
C ARG A 10 18.11 -34.90 -19.80
N LYS A 11 19.42 -34.68 -19.90
CA LYS A 11 20.11 -33.65 -20.66
C LYS A 11 20.82 -34.36 -21.82
N SER A 12 20.46 -34.03 -23.06
CA SER A 12 21.17 -34.38 -24.29
C SER A 12 20.72 -33.33 -25.31
N GLY A 13 21.55 -32.40 -25.74
CA GLY A 13 22.68 -32.64 -26.64
C GLY A 13 22.29 -31.96 -27.96
N GLY A 14 22.98 -30.87 -28.30
CA GLY A 14 22.67 -30.07 -29.48
C GLY A 14 23.08 -30.76 -30.78
N LEU A 15 22.25 -30.64 -31.81
CA LEU A 15 22.67 -30.75 -33.20
C LEU A 15 22.06 -29.58 -33.98
N SER A 16 22.94 -28.79 -34.58
CA SER A 16 22.67 -27.85 -35.64
C SER A 16 22.32 -28.61 -36.93
N SER A 17 21.19 -28.27 -37.55
CA SER A 17 21.03 -28.44 -39.00
C SER A 17 20.05 -27.39 -39.52
N THR A 18 20.58 -26.57 -40.41
CA THR A 18 19.85 -25.66 -41.30
C THR A 18 19.06 -26.48 -42.31
N SER A 19 17.74 -26.32 -42.36
CA SER A 19 16.94 -26.75 -43.50
C SER A 19 15.70 -25.86 -43.61
N SER A 20 15.79 -24.95 -44.55
CA SER A 20 14.70 -24.17 -45.13
C SER A 20 13.64 -25.12 -45.72
N ASN A 21 12.43 -25.07 -45.18
CA ASN A 21 11.25 -25.52 -45.89
C ASN A 21 10.13 -24.50 -45.66
N HIS A 22 9.85 -23.72 -46.70
CA HIS A 22 8.67 -22.89 -46.84
C HIS A 22 7.45 -23.81 -47.03
N GLY A 23 7.06 -24.48 -45.96
CA GLY A 23 5.76 -25.11 -45.84
C GLY A 23 4.75 -24.04 -45.49
N SER A 24 3.88 -23.71 -46.45
CA SER A 24 2.76 -22.79 -46.31
C SER A 24 2.03 -23.06 -45.00
N GLN A 25 2.32 -22.24 -43.97
CA GLN A 25 1.50 -22.20 -42.78
C GLN A 25 0.19 -21.55 -43.22
N VAL A 26 -0.77 -22.40 -43.60
CA VAL A 26 -2.17 -22.00 -43.58
C VAL A 26 -2.48 -21.79 -42.10
N THR A 27 -2.12 -20.61 -41.60
CA THR A 27 -2.68 -20.08 -40.37
C THR A 27 -4.17 -20.09 -40.61
N LEU A 28 -4.85 -21.10 -40.08
CA LEU A 28 -6.25 -21.00 -39.73
C LEU A 28 -6.34 -19.77 -38.83
N PHE A 29 -6.56 -18.62 -39.45
CA PHE A 29 -7.16 -17.46 -38.85
C PHE A 29 -8.53 -17.95 -38.38
N LEU A 30 -8.55 -18.59 -37.20
CA LEU A 30 -9.72 -18.63 -36.36
C LEU A 30 -10.17 -17.18 -36.32
N HIS A 31 -11.27 -16.89 -37.01
CA HIS A 31 -11.94 -15.61 -36.92
C HIS A 31 -12.15 -15.41 -35.42
N LEU A 32 -11.32 -14.55 -34.82
CA LEU A 32 -11.43 -14.21 -33.43
C LEU A 32 -12.64 -13.28 -33.38
N ASP A 33 -13.81 -13.90 -33.44
CA ASP A 33 -15.08 -13.22 -33.52
C ASP A 33 -15.16 -12.25 -32.35
N LYS A 34 -15.21 -10.96 -32.67
CA LYS A 34 -15.35 -9.90 -31.69
C LYS A 34 -16.65 -10.15 -30.92
N THR A 35 -16.52 -10.62 -29.69
CA THR A 35 -17.65 -10.82 -28.80
C THR A 35 -18.09 -9.47 -28.25
N GLU A 36 -19.34 -9.11 -28.52
CA GLU A 36 -19.96 -7.94 -27.93
C GLU A 36 -20.47 -8.23 -26.52
N LEU A 37 -20.73 -7.21 -25.72
CA LEU A 37 -21.28 -7.39 -24.37
C LEU A 37 -22.73 -6.90 -24.29
N CYS A 38 -23.59 -7.69 -23.66
CA CYS A 38 -24.94 -7.26 -23.33
C CYS A 38 -24.91 -6.07 -22.37
N ARG A 39 -25.59 -4.97 -22.73
CA ARG A 39 -25.66 -3.79 -21.86
C ARG A 39 -26.43 -4.04 -20.57
N PHE A 40 -27.40 -4.95 -20.58
CA PHE A 40 -28.26 -5.24 -19.44
C PHE A 40 -27.68 -6.31 -18.50
N SER A 41 -27.38 -7.49 -19.05
CA SER A 41 -26.93 -8.63 -18.26
C SER A 41 -25.42 -8.69 -18.07
N GLY A 42 -24.63 -8.05 -18.94
CA GLY A 42 -23.17 -8.17 -18.98
C GLY A 42 -22.67 -9.51 -19.54
N ALA A 43 -23.53 -10.33 -20.14
CA ALA A 43 -23.12 -11.58 -20.80
C ALA A 43 -22.51 -11.31 -22.19
N LYS A 44 -21.59 -12.19 -22.62
CA LYS A 44 -20.95 -12.12 -23.95
C LYS A 44 -21.95 -12.53 -25.03
N ILE A 45 -21.95 -11.77 -26.12
CA ILE A 45 -22.73 -11.98 -27.34
C ILE A 45 -21.75 -12.36 -28.44
N TYR A 46 -21.89 -13.59 -28.94
CA TYR A 46 -21.17 -14.04 -30.13
C TYR A 46 -21.88 -13.51 -31.38
N PRO A 47 -21.17 -13.34 -32.51
CA PRO A 47 -21.79 -12.89 -33.76
C PRO A 47 -22.94 -13.83 -34.17
N GLY A 48 -23.92 -13.28 -34.87
CA GLY A 48 -25.15 -13.99 -35.24
C GLY A 48 -26.14 -14.20 -34.09
N ARG A 49 -25.87 -13.65 -32.90
CA ARG A 49 -26.79 -13.74 -31.74
C ARG A 49 -27.15 -12.37 -31.17
N GLY A 50 -28.31 -12.33 -30.52
CA GLY A 50 -28.78 -11.17 -29.78
C GLY A 50 -29.67 -10.25 -30.61
N ILE A 51 -30.03 -9.13 -30.00
CA ILE A 51 -30.93 -8.12 -30.57
C ILE A 51 -30.28 -6.76 -30.35
N ARG A 52 -30.18 -5.97 -31.42
CA ARG A 52 -29.72 -4.59 -31.38
C ARG A 52 -30.94 -3.66 -31.33
N PHE A 53 -31.05 -2.88 -30.27
CA PHE A 53 -32.09 -1.87 -30.11
C PHE A 53 -31.45 -0.48 -30.16
N VAL A 54 -31.93 0.38 -31.06
CA VAL A 54 -31.49 1.77 -31.15
C VAL A 54 -32.58 2.64 -30.54
N ARG A 55 -32.22 3.42 -29.52
CA ARG A 55 -33.12 4.39 -28.91
C ARG A 55 -33.11 5.70 -29.70
N SER A 56 -34.14 6.52 -29.54
CA SER A 56 -34.29 7.81 -30.24
C SER A 56 -33.12 8.78 -30.06
N ASP A 57 -32.38 8.67 -28.96
CA ASP A 57 -31.15 9.41 -28.68
C ASP A 57 -29.90 8.80 -29.35
N SER A 58 -30.08 7.96 -30.37
CA SER A 58 -29.03 7.23 -31.09
C SER A 58 -28.20 6.26 -30.23
N GLN A 59 -28.64 5.97 -29.00
CA GLN A 59 -27.94 4.99 -28.17
C GLN A 59 -28.25 3.56 -28.61
N VAL A 60 -27.19 2.80 -28.90
CA VAL A 60 -27.26 1.40 -29.30
C VAL A 60 -27.18 0.50 -28.07
N PHE A 61 -28.24 -0.25 -27.82
CA PHE A 61 -28.33 -1.28 -26.78
C PHE A 61 -28.24 -2.66 -27.40
N LEU A 62 -27.26 -3.44 -26.97
CA LEU A 62 -27.10 -4.84 -27.36
C LEU A 62 -27.67 -5.74 -26.25
N PHE A 63 -28.59 -6.63 -26.63
CA PHE A 63 -29.22 -7.61 -25.76
C PHE A 63 -28.92 -9.03 -26.22
N VAL A 64 -28.63 -9.94 -25.30
CA VAL A 64 -28.37 -11.37 -25.64
C VAL A 64 -29.65 -12.09 -26.05
N ASN A 65 -30.77 -11.75 -25.42
CA ASN A 65 -32.03 -12.48 -25.53
C ASN A 65 -33.21 -11.56 -25.18
N SER A 66 -34.41 -11.96 -25.64
CA SER A 66 -35.65 -11.18 -25.51
C SER A 66 -36.02 -10.87 -24.05
N LYS A 67 -35.58 -11.70 -23.10
CA LYS A 67 -35.69 -11.44 -21.65
C LYS A 67 -35.04 -10.10 -21.26
N CYS A 68 -33.84 -9.84 -21.75
CA CYS A 68 -33.12 -8.59 -21.47
C CYS A 68 -33.83 -7.38 -22.10
N LYS A 69 -34.30 -7.53 -23.35
CA LYS A 69 -35.09 -6.50 -24.04
C LYS A 69 -36.38 -6.15 -23.30
N ARG A 70 -37.14 -7.17 -22.86
CA ARG A 70 -38.38 -6.97 -22.11
C ARG A 70 -38.15 -6.22 -20.80
N TYR A 71 -37.14 -6.61 -20.02
CA TYR A 71 -36.82 -5.91 -18.77
C TYR A 71 -36.36 -4.47 -18.98
N PHE A 72 -35.66 -4.20 -20.08
CA PHE A 72 -35.30 -2.83 -20.46
C PHE A 72 -36.52 -1.97 -20.76
N HIS A 73 -37.50 -2.47 -21.53
CA HIS A 73 -38.75 -1.74 -21.79
C HIS A 73 -39.62 -1.57 -20.54
N ASN A 74 -39.61 -2.56 -19.63
CA ASN A 74 -40.27 -2.46 -18.32
C ASN A 74 -39.53 -1.53 -17.33
N ARG A 75 -38.47 -0.85 -17.78
CA ARG A 75 -37.65 0.09 -16.98
C ARG A 75 -37.08 -0.52 -15.70
N LEU A 76 -36.83 -1.83 -15.71
CA LEU A 76 -36.18 -2.51 -14.59
C LEU A 76 -34.68 -2.18 -14.57
N LYS A 77 -34.17 -1.85 -13.40
CA LYS A 77 -32.74 -1.53 -13.22
C LYS A 77 -31.94 -2.82 -13.04
N PRO A 78 -30.87 -3.06 -13.82
CA PRO A 78 -30.07 -4.29 -13.70
C PRO A 78 -29.43 -4.42 -12.31
N SER A 79 -29.16 -3.32 -11.62
CA SER A 79 -28.68 -3.29 -10.23
C SER A 79 -29.62 -3.95 -9.21
N LYS A 80 -30.90 -4.14 -9.53
CA LYS A 80 -31.87 -4.82 -8.65
C LYS A 80 -32.01 -6.32 -8.96
N LEU A 81 -31.49 -6.80 -10.09
CA LEU A 81 -31.67 -8.17 -10.55
C LEU A 81 -30.43 -9.01 -10.22
N THR A 82 -30.60 -9.98 -9.33
CA THR A 82 -29.54 -10.78 -8.71
C THR A 82 -28.62 -11.52 -9.69
N TRP A 83 -29.18 -11.95 -10.83
CA TRP A 83 -28.47 -12.73 -11.85
C TRP A 83 -27.59 -11.89 -12.79
N THR A 84 -27.75 -10.56 -12.81
CA THR A 84 -26.99 -9.69 -13.72
C THR A 84 -25.56 -9.47 -13.23
N ALA A 85 -24.63 -9.23 -14.16
CA ALA A 85 -23.25 -8.89 -13.81
C ALA A 85 -23.15 -7.60 -12.97
N MET A 86 -24.03 -6.62 -13.24
CA MET A 86 -24.05 -5.35 -12.50
C MET A 86 -24.38 -5.56 -11.01
N TYR A 87 -25.41 -6.36 -10.72
CA TYR A 87 -25.78 -6.69 -9.35
C TYR A 87 -24.62 -7.41 -8.63
N ARG A 88 -24.03 -8.43 -9.27
CA ARG A 88 -22.94 -9.23 -8.69
C ARG A 88 -21.71 -8.36 -8.37
N LYS A 89 -21.41 -7.36 -9.21
CA LYS A 89 -20.34 -6.37 -8.97
C LYS A 89 -20.64 -5.48 -7.76
N GLN A 90 -21.84 -4.92 -7.66
CA GLN A 90 -22.22 -4.06 -6.52
C GLN A 90 -22.26 -4.84 -5.20
N HIS A 91 -22.72 -6.09 -5.25
CA HIS A 91 -22.79 -7.00 -4.10
C HIS A 91 -21.51 -7.80 -3.89
N LYS A 92 -20.40 -7.37 -4.48
CA LYS A 92 -19.07 -7.90 -4.14
C LYS A 92 -18.90 -9.41 -4.38
N LYS A 93 -19.73 -10.02 -5.25
CA LYS A 93 -19.71 -11.46 -5.53
C LYS A 93 -18.57 -11.87 -6.47
N ASP A 94 -18.06 -10.95 -7.28
CA ASP A 94 -16.95 -11.17 -8.23
C ASP A 94 -15.59 -10.66 -7.74
N ILE A 95 -15.45 -10.39 -6.43
CA ILE A 95 -14.23 -9.77 -5.85
C ILE A 95 -12.97 -10.59 -6.13
N ALA A 96 -13.03 -11.92 -6.05
CA ALA A 96 -11.84 -12.78 -6.14
C ALA A 96 -11.08 -12.59 -7.47
N ALA A 97 -11.78 -12.39 -8.59
CA ALA A 97 -11.14 -12.16 -9.88
C ALA A 97 -10.52 -10.75 -9.99
N GLU A 98 -11.17 -9.73 -9.42
CA GLU A 98 -10.69 -8.36 -9.47
C GLU A 98 -9.48 -8.13 -8.54
N THR A 99 -9.49 -8.73 -7.35
CA THR A 99 -8.39 -8.62 -6.37
C THR A 99 -7.11 -9.30 -6.86
N VAL A 100 -7.22 -10.48 -7.48
CA VAL A 100 -6.07 -11.17 -8.09
C VAL A 100 -5.43 -10.30 -9.19
N LYS A 101 -6.24 -9.63 -10.02
CA LYS A 101 -5.72 -8.74 -11.08
C LYS A 101 -5.05 -7.48 -10.52
N LYS A 102 -5.59 -6.90 -9.44
CA LYS A 102 -4.95 -5.77 -8.73
C LYS A 102 -3.61 -6.19 -8.11
N ARG A 103 -3.56 -7.34 -7.43
CA ARG A 103 -2.33 -7.88 -6.85
C ARG A 103 -1.24 -8.11 -7.91
N ARG A 104 -1.61 -8.57 -9.11
CA ARG A 104 -0.68 -8.77 -10.22
C ARG A 104 -0.13 -7.47 -10.81
N ARG A 105 -0.85 -6.34 -10.71
CA ARG A 105 -0.39 -5.01 -11.17
C ARG A 105 0.55 -4.32 -10.18
N THR A 106 0.54 -4.70 -8.90
CA THR A 106 1.52 -4.22 -7.92
C THR A 106 2.85 -4.92 -8.14
N THR A 107 3.54 -4.59 -9.22
CA THR A 107 4.91 -5.02 -9.47
C THR A 107 5.85 -4.20 -8.58
N LYS A 108 6.68 -4.87 -7.77
CA LYS A 108 7.73 -4.19 -6.99
C LYS A 108 8.71 -3.54 -7.98
N LYS A 109 8.86 -2.21 -7.91
CA LYS A 109 9.87 -1.49 -8.70
C LYS A 109 11.26 -1.98 -8.23
N PRO A 110 12.07 -2.60 -9.10
CA PRO A 110 13.37 -3.17 -8.70
C PRO A 110 14.47 -2.11 -8.50
N TYR A 111 14.19 -0.83 -8.76
CA TYR A 111 15.21 0.21 -8.69
C TYR A 111 15.37 0.74 -7.26
N SER A 112 16.44 0.32 -6.59
CA SER A 112 16.99 1.10 -5.49
C SER A 112 17.69 2.32 -6.08
N ARG A 113 17.20 3.53 -5.78
CA ARG A 113 17.88 4.78 -6.18
C ARG A 113 19.32 4.76 -5.66
N SER A 114 20.27 5.10 -6.53
CA SER A 114 21.65 5.39 -6.13
C SER A 114 21.65 6.59 -5.19
N ILE A 115 22.17 6.41 -3.98
CA ILE A 115 22.31 7.49 -3.00
C ILE A 115 23.63 8.21 -3.31
N VAL A 116 23.56 9.46 -3.74
CA VAL A 116 24.76 10.29 -3.97
C VAL A 116 25.44 10.53 -2.61
N GLY A 117 26.73 10.19 -2.50
CA GLY A 117 27.54 10.40 -1.28
C GLY A 117 27.93 9.14 -0.50
N ALA A 118 27.55 7.93 -0.93
CA ALA A 118 28.09 6.68 -0.38
C ALA A 118 28.42 5.71 -1.52
N THR A 119 29.63 5.13 -1.49
CA THR A 119 30.02 4.09 -2.45
C THR A 119 29.12 2.86 -2.29
N LEU A 120 28.91 2.13 -3.39
CA LEU A 120 27.97 1.00 -3.46
C LEU A 120 28.27 -0.06 -2.38
N GLU A 121 29.54 -0.24 -2.05
CA GLU A 121 30.03 -1.16 -1.02
C GLU A 121 29.61 -0.79 0.40
N VAL A 122 29.62 0.50 0.75
CA VAL A 122 29.19 0.98 2.08
C VAL A 122 27.70 0.75 2.27
N ILE A 123 26.92 0.94 1.20
CA ILE A 123 25.46 0.71 1.21
C ILE A 123 25.15 -0.78 1.40
N GLN A 124 25.89 -1.68 0.74
CA GLN A 124 25.72 -3.12 0.91
C GLN A 124 26.12 -3.60 2.30
N LYS A 125 27.27 -3.15 2.82
CA LYS A 125 27.74 -3.49 4.17
C LYS A 125 26.76 -3.02 5.24
N ARG A 126 26.27 -1.78 5.13
CA ARG A 126 25.19 -1.30 5.99
C ARG A 126 23.97 -2.20 5.82
N ARG A 127 23.41 -2.41 4.63
CA ARG A 127 22.20 -3.25 4.45
C ARG A 127 22.33 -4.66 5.03
N ALA A 128 23.49 -5.31 4.89
CA ALA A 128 23.75 -6.66 5.36
C ALA A 128 23.89 -6.79 6.89
N GLU A 129 24.07 -5.68 7.61
CA GLU A 129 24.16 -5.68 9.07
C GLU A 129 22.87 -6.20 9.71
N LYS A 130 22.99 -7.17 10.63
CA LYS A 130 21.82 -7.75 11.32
C LYS A 130 21.11 -6.67 12.16
N PRO A 131 19.77 -6.72 12.26
CA PRO A 131 19.00 -5.72 13.01
C PRO A 131 19.44 -5.60 14.48
N GLU A 132 19.85 -6.70 15.10
CA GLU A 132 20.34 -6.72 16.48
C GLU A 132 21.58 -5.85 16.70
N VAL A 133 22.52 -5.84 15.75
CA VAL A 133 23.75 -5.02 15.83
C VAL A 133 23.41 -3.53 15.68
N ARG A 134 22.41 -3.22 14.84
CA ARG A 134 21.94 -1.85 14.64
C ARG A 134 21.24 -1.29 15.86
N ASP A 135 20.40 -2.11 16.48
CA ASP A 135 19.67 -1.69 17.67
C ASP A 135 20.62 -1.58 18.88
N ALA A 136 21.60 -2.48 19.00
CA ALA A 136 22.68 -2.34 19.99
C ALA A 136 23.51 -1.05 19.79
N ALA A 137 23.87 -0.70 18.54
CA ALA A 137 24.59 0.53 18.24
C ALA A 137 23.76 1.78 18.56
N ARG A 138 22.45 1.75 18.30
CA ARG A 138 21.52 2.83 18.68
C ARG A 138 21.42 2.97 20.19
N GLU A 139 21.30 1.86 20.91
CA GLU A 139 21.21 1.88 22.36
C GLU A 139 22.50 2.35 23.02
N ALA A 140 23.66 1.99 22.48
CA ALA A 140 24.96 2.49 22.92
C ALA A 140 25.08 4.02 22.70
N ALA A 141 24.72 4.50 21.51
CA ALA A 141 24.72 5.93 21.20
C ALA A 141 23.74 6.72 22.09
N LEU A 142 22.54 6.17 22.34
CA LEU A 142 21.56 6.79 23.24
C LEU A 142 22.04 6.84 24.69
N ARG A 143 22.79 5.83 25.16
CA ARG A 143 23.42 5.85 26.49
C ARG A 143 24.49 6.94 26.59
N GLU A 144 25.37 7.03 25.60
CA GLU A 144 26.41 8.07 25.57
C GLU A 144 25.81 9.48 25.54
N ILE A 145 24.78 9.72 24.71
CA ILE A 145 24.07 11.01 24.65
C ILE A 145 23.44 11.33 26.01
N LYS A 146 22.79 10.36 26.66
CA LYS A 146 22.18 10.57 27.98
C LYS A 146 23.24 10.91 29.05
N GLU A 147 24.41 10.28 29.00
CA GLU A 147 25.52 10.59 29.92
C GLU A 147 26.12 11.98 29.69
N ARG A 148 26.31 12.39 28.44
CA ARG A 148 26.74 13.75 28.09
C ARG A 148 25.72 14.81 28.53
N ILE A 149 24.42 14.52 28.38
CA ILE A 149 23.35 15.41 28.84
C ILE A 149 23.31 15.50 30.37
N LYS A 150 23.54 14.41 31.10
CA LYS A 150 23.64 14.44 32.57
C LYS A 150 24.82 15.29 33.03
N LYS A 151 26.02 15.02 32.52
CA LYS A 151 27.25 15.78 32.85
C LYS A 151 27.07 17.29 32.58
N THR A 152 26.54 17.66 31.43
CA THR A 152 26.28 19.07 31.10
C THR A 152 25.14 19.70 31.91
N LYS A 153 24.14 18.93 32.35
CA LYS A 153 23.08 19.42 33.26
C LYS A 153 23.63 19.67 34.66
N ASP A 154 24.51 18.81 35.16
CA ASP A 154 25.10 18.94 36.48
C ASP A 154 26.11 20.11 36.52
N GLU A 155 26.91 20.30 35.47
CA GLU A 155 27.74 21.50 35.29
C GLU A 155 26.90 22.78 35.21
N LYS A 156 25.75 22.76 34.50
CA LYS A 156 24.83 23.90 34.44
C LYS A 156 24.14 24.18 35.77
N LYS A 157 23.83 23.16 36.57
CA LYS A 157 23.26 23.31 37.92
C LYS A 157 24.30 23.85 38.90
N ALA A 158 25.55 23.38 38.83
CA ALA A 158 26.65 23.90 39.65
C ALA A 158 26.94 25.38 39.32
N LYS A 159 27.01 25.75 38.04
CA LYS A 159 27.18 27.14 37.61
C LYS A 159 25.98 28.02 38.00
N LYS A 160 24.75 27.50 37.93
CA LYS A 160 23.57 28.24 38.42
C LYS A 160 23.61 28.42 39.94
N ALA A 161 23.95 27.40 40.71
CA ALA A 161 24.06 27.50 42.17
C ALA A 161 25.17 28.47 42.62
N GLU A 162 26.29 28.52 41.90
CA GLU A 162 27.36 29.50 42.14
C GLU A 162 26.89 30.94 41.86
N VAL A 163 26.13 31.16 40.79
CA VAL A 163 25.56 32.48 40.46
C VAL A 163 24.50 32.88 41.50
N THR A 164 23.64 31.97 41.95
CA THR A 164 22.63 32.27 43.00
C THR A 164 23.28 32.52 44.36
N ALA A 165 24.36 31.82 44.70
CA ALA A 165 25.11 32.03 45.95
C ALA A 165 25.89 33.36 45.96
N LYS A 166 26.37 33.81 44.80
CA LYS A 166 26.99 35.15 44.64
C LYS A 166 25.95 36.28 44.74
N THR A 167 24.73 36.08 44.23
CA THR A 167 23.63 37.07 44.38
C THR A 167 23.12 37.16 45.82
N GLN A 168 23.12 36.07 46.59
CA GLN A 168 22.71 36.07 48.01
C GLN A 168 23.72 36.71 48.98
N LYS A 169 24.98 36.91 48.57
CA LYS A 169 26.00 37.58 49.39
C LYS A 169 25.99 39.11 49.29
N ALA A 170 25.12 39.69 48.46
CA ALA A 170 24.99 41.14 48.26
C ALA A 170 23.77 41.79 48.95
N SER A 171 22.99 41.04 49.75
CA SER A 171 21.83 41.61 50.45
C SER A 171 21.79 41.18 51.92
N LYS A 172 22.53 41.88 52.78
CA LYS A 172 22.31 41.88 54.23
C LYS A 172 22.26 43.32 54.75
N GLY A 173 21.04 43.79 55.04
CA GLY A 173 20.73 45.11 55.60
C GLY A 173 19.21 45.38 55.76
N VAL A 174 18.54 44.66 56.68
CA VAL A 174 17.58 45.10 57.76
C VAL A 174 16.52 46.22 57.48
N PRO A 175 15.27 46.25 58.05
CA PRO A 175 14.28 45.21 58.42
C PRO A 175 12.78 45.52 58.10
N ARG A 176 11.96 44.47 58.17
CA ARG A 176 10.57 44.31 58.68
C ARG A 176 9.61 45.53 58.85
N GLY A 177 8.46 45.45 58.17
CA GLY A 177 7.15 46.00 58.57
C GLY A 177 6.06 45.29 57.74
N GLY A 178 5.23 44.41 58.28
CA GLY A 178 3.96 44.75 58.93
C GLY A 178 2.81 44.28 58.02
N ALA A 179 2.21 43.12 58.31
CA ALA A 179 0.98 42.63 57.65
C ALA A 179 -0.25 43.36 58.26
N PRO A 180 -1.43 43.35 57.60
CA PRO A 180 -2.35 42.23 57.82
C PRO A 180 -3.33 41.85 56.67
N LYS A 181 -3.86 40.62 56.79
CA LYS A 181 -5.15 40.05 56.33
C LYS A 181 -5.49 40.12 54.83
N GLY A 182 -5.90 39.06 54.12
CA GLY A 182 -6.37 37.71 54.47
C GLY A 182 -7.57 37.37 53.57
N ALA A 183 -7.57 36.21 52.89
CA ALA A 183 -8.77 35.38 52.60
C ALA A 183 -8.48 34.20 51.64
N LYS A 184 -8.49 33.00 52.23
CA LYS A 184 -9.01 31.69 51.80
C LYS A 184 -9.37 31.36 50.32
N LEU A 185 -8.84 30.20 49.92
CA LEU A 185 -9.49 28.97 49.38
C LEU A 185 -9.65 28.71 47.87
N GLY A 186 -9.29 27.47 47.51
CA GLY A 186 -9.81 26.67 46.40
C GLY A 186 -8.93 26.72 45.15
N GLY A 187 -8.32 25.65 44.63
CA GLY A 187 -8.73 24.26 44.58
C GLY A 187 -9.17 23.92 43.15
N GLY A 188 -8.54 22.92 42.51
CA GLY A 188 -9.13 22.24 41.35
C GLY A 188 -8.34 22.34 40.04
N GLY A 189 -7.85 21.20 39.58
CA GLY A 189 -7.25 21.03 38.26
C GLY A 189 -8.29 20.97 37.13
N GLY A 190 -7.76 20.99 35.90
CA GLY A 190 -8.51 20.74 34.68
C GLY A 190 -7.95 21.51 33.49
N LYS A 191 -7.16 20.85 32.63
CA LYS A 191 -6.96 21.29 31.25
C LYS A 191 -7.64 20.30 30.32
N ARG A 192 -8.55 20.87 29.54
CA ARG A 192 -9.21 20.33 28.36
C ARG A 192 -8.22 20.19 27.21
#